data_AF-A0A5C6CBN9-F1
#
_entry.id   AF-A0A5C6CBN9-F1
#
_cell.length_a   1.000
_cell.length_b   1.000
_cell.length_c   1.000
_cell.angle_alpha   90.00
_cell.angle_beta   90.00
_cell.angle_gamma   90.00
#
_symmetry.space_group_name_H-M   'P 1'
#
loop_
_entity.id
_entity.type
_entity.pdbx_description
1 polymer ?
#
loop_
_entity_poly.entity_id
_entity_poly.type
_entity_poly.pdbx_seq_one_letter_code
_entity_poly.pdbx_strand_id
1 'polypeptide(L)'
;MNRILYLAAGVGLLFTVASGCSPTIRMPRLLHPGTAAYQRYEAEQFDPYPQNDMGPAIVGGRPIDYQVPISPVRRARQPMPVGPWRMGSRY
;
A
#
# COMPACT_ATOMS: atom_id res chain seq x y z
N MET A 1 -3.10 33.88 -32.38
CA MET A 1 -2.94 32.41 -32.48
C MET A 1 -2.40 31.74 -31.22
N ASN A 2 -1.30 32.21 -30.62
CA ASN A 2 -0.58 31.44 -29.59
C ASN A 2 -1.38 31.13 -28.30
N ARG A 3 -2.27 32.03 -27.87
CA ARG A 3 -3.09 31.84 -26.66
C ARG A 3 -4.06 30.65 -26.77
N ILE A 4 -4.60 30.40 -27.97
CA ILE A 4 -5.53 29.29 -28.22
C ILE A 4 -4.79 27.96 -28.22
N LEU A 5 -3.57 27.92 -28.77
CA LEU A 5 -2.70 26.74 -28.72
C LEU A 5 -2.33 26.33 -27.29
N TYR A 6 -1.97 27.29 -26.42
CA TYR A 6 -1.67 26.98 -25.02
C TYR A 6 -2.88 26.48 -24.23
N LEU A 7 -4.06 27.05 -24.48
CA LEU A 7 -5.30 26.58 -23.84
C LEU A 7 -5.66 25.16 -24.30
N ALA A 8 -5.55 24.88 -25.61
CA ALA A 8 -5.78 23.55 -26.14
C ALA A 8 -4.79 22.51 -25.59
N ALA A 9 -3.51 22.88 -25.45
CA ALA A 9 -2.50 22.01 -24.85
C ALA A 9 -2.77 21.75 -23.36
N GLY A 10 -3.15 22.79 -22.60
CA GLY A 10 -3.51 22.66 -21.18
C GLY A 10 -4.73 21.78 -20.96
N VAL A 11 -5.77 21.95 -21.78
CA VAL A 11 -6.97 21.10 -21.74
C VAL A 11 -6.63 19.66 -22.14
N GLY A 12 -5.84 19.46 -23.20
CA GLY A 12 -5.39 18.13 -23.62
C GLY A 12 -4.62 17.39 -22.54
N LEU A 13 -3.71 18.08 -21.84
CA LEU A 13 -2.96 17.51 -20.71
C LEU A 13 -3.88 17.16 -19.52
N LEU A 14 -4.90 17.96 -19.25
CA LEU A 14 -5.85 17.67 -18.17
C LEU A 14 -6.64 16.39 -18.45
N PHE A 15 -7.06 16.16 -19.70
CA PHE A 15 -7.80 14.98 -20.10
C PHE A 15 -6.98 13.69 -20.03
N THR A 16 -5.68 13.73 -20.33
CA THR A 16 -4.82 12.54 -20.24
C THR A 16 -4.53 12.12 -18.80
N VAL A 17 -4.48 13.06 -17.85
CA VAL A 17 -4.32 12.74 -16.42
C VAL A 17 -5.63 12.23 -15.81
N ALA A 18 -6.79 12.71 -16.28
CA ALA A 18 -8.09 12.30 -15.78
C ALA A 18 -8.59 10.94 -16.31
N SER A 19 -8.10 10.47 -17.47
CA SER A 19 -8.57 9.23 -18.10
C SER A 19 -8.00 7.93 -17.49
N GLY A 20 -7.17 8.02 -16.43
CA GLY A 20 -6.54 6.88 -15.76
C GLY A 20 -7.32 6.27 -14.57
N CYS A 21 -8.45 6.87 -14.15
CA CYS A 21 -9.24 6.36 -13.04
C CYS A 21 -10.09 5.15 -13.47
N SER A 22 -9.55 3.94 -13.36
CA SER A 22 -10.30 2.70 -13.58
C SER A 22 -11.06 2.28 -12.31
N PRO A 23 -12.35 1.88 -12.40
CA PRO A 23 -13.09 1.32 -11.27
C PRO A 23 -12.55 -0.05 -10.81
N THR A 24 -11.68 -0.68 -11.61
CA THR A 24 -11.03 -1.96 -11.27
C THR A 24 -9.81 -1.79 -10.35
N ILE A 25 -9.27 -0.57 -10.22
CA ILE A 25 -8.09 -0.28 -9.39
C ILE A 25 -8.56 0.29 -8.06
N ARG A 26 -8.26 -0.40 -6.96
CA ARG A 26 -8.54 0.11 -5.61
C ARG A 26 -7.65 1.32 -5.32
N MET A 27 -8.27 2.45 -4.97
CA MET A 27 -7.54 3.62 -4.48
C MET A 27 -7.13 3.45 -3.01
N PRO A 28 -5.87 3.78 -2.65
CA PRO A 28 -5.45 3.75 -1.26
C PRO A 28 -6.18 4.83 -0.45
N ARG A 29 -6.64 4.49 0.75
CA ARG A 29 -7.23 5.45 1.68
C ARG A 29 -6.13 6.21 2.42
N LEU A 30 -5.66 7.31 1.83
CA LEU A 30 -4.50 8.07 2.33
C LEU A 30 -4.72 8.72 3.71
N LEU A 31 -5.90 9.31 3.94
CA LEU A 31 -6.21 10.03 5.18
C LEU A 31 -6.87 9.16 6.25
N HIS A 32 -7.54 8.09 5.84
CA HIS A 32 -8.31 7.21 6.72
C HIS A 32 -8.07 5.74 6.34
N PRO A 33 -6.89 5.18 6.67
CA PRO A 33 -6.46 3.85 6.21
C PRO A 33 -7.29 2.69 6.78
N GLY A 34 -8.35 2.95 7.54
CA GLY A 34 -9.24 1.92 8.10
C GLY A 34 -8.71 1.32 9.40
N THR A 35 -9.35 0.22 9.82
CA THR A 35 -9.00 -0.47 11.08
C THR A 35 -7.65 -1.17 10.97
N ALA A 36 -7.03 -1.48 12.11
CA ALA A 36 -5.77 -2.25 12.11
C ALA A 36 -5.94 -3.65 11.47
N ALA A 37 -7.11 -4.27 11.60
CA ALA A 37 -7.39 -5.55 10.94
C ALA A 37 -7.40 -5.39 9.42
N TYR A 38 -8.05 -4.33 8.89
CA TYR A 38 -8.06 -4.04 7.46
C TYR A 38 -6.64 -3.78 6.92
N GLN A 39 -5.86 -2.95 7.63
CA GLN A 39 -4.48 -2.65 7.22
C GLN A 39 -3.59 -3.89 7.21
N ARG A 40 -3.75 -4.80 8.19
CA ARG A 40 -3.02 -6.08 8.23
C ARG A 40 -3.39 -6.97 7.06
N TYR A 41 -4.69 -7.12 6.79
CA TYR A 41 -5.17 -7.92 5.67
C TYR A 41 -4.59 -7.43 4.34
N GLU A 42 -4.61 -6.12 4.08
CA GLU A 42 -4.02 -5.56 2.85
C GLU A 42 -2.49 -5.74 2.83
N ALA A 43 -1.81 -5.56 3.97
CA ALA A 43 -0.38 -5.79 4.06
C ALA A 43 0.02 -7.25 3.77
N GLU A 44 -0.79 -8.21 4.22
CA GLU A 44 -0.57 -9.64 3.95
C GLU A 44 -0.91 -10.01 2.50
N GLN A 45 -2.00 -9.46 1.94
CA GLN A 45 -2.43 -9.73 0.57
C GLN A 45 -1.44 -9.22 -0.49
N PHE A 46 -0.81 -8.07 -0.24
CA PHE A 46 0.08 -7.40 -1.19
C PHE A 46 1.57 -7.53 -0.81
N ASP A 47 1.92 -8.42 0.12
CA ASP A 47 3.31 -8.73 0.48
C ASP A 47 3.98 -9.52 -0.67
N PRO A 48 5.07 -9.03 -1.29
CA PRO A 48 5.85 -9.80 -2.26
C PRO A 48 6.50 -11.05 -1.67
N TYR A 49 6.69 -11.09 -0.35
CA TYR A 49 7.37 -12.16 0.38
C TYR A 49 6.45 -12.74 1.47
N PRO A 50 5.33 -13.38 1.08
CA PRO A 50 4.29 -13.85 2.00
C PRO A 50 4.85 -14.80 3.05
N GLN A 51 4.10 -14.97 4.13
CA GLN A 51 4.55 -15.78 5.25
C GLN A 51 4.50 -17.29 4.90
N ASN A 52 5.33 -18.11 5.53
CA ASN A 52 5.42 -19.55 5.22
C ASN A 52 4.15 -20.34 5.55
N ASP A 53 3.23 -19.76 6.33
CA ASP A 53 1.90 -20.30 6.62
C ASP A 53 0.87 -20.01 5.53
N MET A 54 1.18 -19.13 4.58
CA MET A 54 0.29 -18.75 3.47
C MET A 54 0.59 -19.50 2.16
N GLY A 55 1.72 -20.22 2.07
CA GLY A 55 2.12 -20.92 0.86
C GLY A 55 3.48 -21.60 0.95
N PRO A 56 4.00 -22.15 -0.17
CA PRO A 56 5.31 -22.78 -0.21
C PRO A 56 6.42 -21.80 0.16
N ALA A 57 7.48 -22.32 0.78
CA ALA A 57 8.63 -21.50 1.14
C ALA A 57 9.31 -20.90 -0.10
N ILE A 58 9.56 -19.59 -0.07
CA ILE A 58 10.31 -18.89 -1.13
C ILE A 58 11.79 -18.95 -0.79
N VAL A 59 12.53 -19.83 -1.48
CA VAL A 59 13.98 -20.02 -1.31
C VAL A 59 14.73 -19.24 -2.37
N GLY A 60 15.72 -18.43 -1.97
CA GLY A 60 16.56 -17.65 -2.89
C GLY A 60 15.89 -16.44 -3.55
N GLY A 61 14.57 -16.30 -3.48
CA GLY A 61 13.84 -15.15 -4.03
C GLY A 61 13.71 -13.95 -3.08
N ARG A 62 13.98 -14.13 -1.78
CA ARG A 62 13.88 -13.07 -0.76
C ARG A 62 15.20 -12.30 -0.64
N PRO A 63 15.16 -10.96 -0.41
CA PRO A 63 16.34 -10.19 -0.04
C PRO A 63 16.97 -10.71 1.25
N ILE A 64 18.26 -10.42 1.46
CA ILE A 64 19.06 -10.98 2.55
C ILE A 64 18.41 -10.82 3.94
N ASP A 65 17.88 -9.64 4.23
CA ASP A 65 17.25 -9.33 5.52
C ASP A 65 15.88 -9.99 5.73
N TYR A 66 15.31 -10.56 4.67
CA TYR A 66 13.97 -11.17 4.67
C TYR A 66 14.00 -12.68 4.39
N GLN A 67 15.19 -13.29 4.24
CA GLN A 67 15.33 -14.73 3.99
C GLN A 67 14.64 -15.58 5.06
N VAL A 68 14.71 -15.13 6.31
CA VAL A 68 14.05 -15.77 7.44
C VAL A 68 12.84 -14.95 7.84
N PRO A 69 11.60 -15.40 7.56
CA PRO A 69 10.41 -14.68 7.95
C PRO A 69 10.27 -14.63 9.48
N ILE A 70 9.64 -13.57 9.96
CA ILE A 70 9.41 -13.36 11.39
C ILE A 70 8.49 -14.47 11.92
N SER A 71 8.89 -15.12 13.01
CA SER A 71 8.07 -16.15 13.67
C SER A 71 6.68 -15.62 14.06
N PRO A 72 5.62 -16.45 14.04
CA PRO A 72 4.27 -16.02 14.39
C PRO A 72 4.19 -15.37 15.78
N VAL A 73 4.94 -15.90 16.74
CA VAL A 73 4.99 -15.39 18.12
C VAL A 73 5.60 -13.99 18.17
N ARG A 74 6.73 -13.77 17.47
CA ARG A 74 7.37 -12.44 17.44
C ARG A 74 6.48 -11.44 16.70
N ARG A 75 5.82 -11.86 15.61
CA ARG A 75 4.88 -11.03 14.83
C ARG A 75 3.68 -10.58 15.67
N ALA A 76 3.09 -11.49 16.44
CA ALA A 76 1.95 -11.18 17.32
C ALA A 76 2.28 -10.12 18.39
N ARG A 77 3.57 -9.98 18.75
CA ARG A 77 4.07 -9.02 19.73
C ARG A 77 4.60 -7.72 19.11
N GLN A 78 4.59 -7.58 17.79
CA GLN A 78 5.08 -6.37 17.16
C GLN A 78 4.17 -5.19 17.55
N PRO A 79 4.76 -4.07 18.04
CA PRO A 79 3.99 -2.88 18.33
C PRO A 79 3.35 -2.40 17.02
N MET A 80 2.06 -2.10 17.07
CA MET A 80 1.39 -1.48 15.93
C MET A 80 1.99 -0.09 15.72
N PRO A 81 2.38 0.30 14.50
CA PRO A 81 2.82 1.67 14.25
C PRO A 81 1.72 2.64 14.68
N VAL A 82 2.03 3.52 15.62
CA VAL A 82 1.14 4.64 15.98
C VAL A 82 1.25 5.70 14.89
N GLY A 83 0.44 5.56 13.85
CA GLY A 83 0.32 6.59 12.81
C GLY A 83 -0.34 7.87 13.36
N PRO A 84 -0.14 9.03 12.70
CA PRO A 84 -0.65 10.32 13.17
C PRO A 84 -2.19 10.38 13.31
N TRP A 85 -2.89 9.46 12.62
CA TRP A 85 -4.36 9.35 12.62
C TRP A 85 -4.92 8.53 13.79
N ARG A 86 -4.06 7.97 14.65
CA ARG A 86 -4.45 7.27 15.88
C ARG A 86 -4.18 8.19 17.09
N MET A 87 -5.05 9.17 17.32
CA MET A 87 -5.09 9.85 18.62
C MET A 87 -5.56 8.86 19.68
N GLY A 88 -4.63 8.32 20.46
CA GLY A 88 -4.94 7.39 21.54
C GLY A 88 -3.73 6.55 21.90
N SER A 89 -2.90 7.10 22.79
CA SER A 89 -1.87 6.35 23.52
C SER A 89 -2.50 5.11 24.15
N ARG A 90 -1.92 3.93 23.89
CA ARG A 90 -2.12 2.77 24.76
C ARG A 90 -0.82 2.53 25.53
N TYR A 91 -0.55 3.49 26.40
CA TYR A 91 0.05 3.27 27.70
C TYR A 91 -0.99 3.73 28.71
#